data_AF-A0A0L6W717-F1
#
_entry.id   AF-A0A0L6W717-F1
#
_cell.length_a   1.000
_cell.length_b   1.000
_cell.length_c   1.000
_cell.angle_alpha   90.00
_cell.angle_beta   90.00
_cell.angle_gamma   90.00
#
_symmetry.space_group_name_H-M   'P 1'
#
loop_
_entity.id
_entity.type
_entity.pdbx_description
1 polymer ?
#
loop_
_entity_poly.entity_id
_entity_poly.type
_entity_poly.pdbx_seq_one_letter_code
_entity_poly.pdbx_strand_id
1 'polypeptide(L)'
;SPRRVLYAVAWTLVFCFAVAELGLVSQQLHRGGNDIENYGNMMFKHILGILLFSIILVFLMCIGHFYAPLGLMAFFVLSAAVFWGVGAGVTFQSCPYRVFNCGDSDPQITFAGTRWAEERFFSQCSRIVAIQGLAWAEWGLLVMMFFGMIGHLFKFVVRPGTTFYGPMV
;
A
#
# COMPACT_ATOMS: atom_id res chain seq x y z
N SER A 1 12.12 -23.07 -13.52
CA SER A 1 13.09 -21.97 -13.34
C SER A 1 12.75 -21.23 -12.07
N PRO A 2 13.72 -21.00 -11.15
CA PRO A 2 13.50 -20.31 -9.87
C PRO A 2 12.77 -18.98 -10.00
N ARG A 3 13.07 -18.25 -11.07
CA ARG A 3 12.42 -16.99 -11.44
C ARG A 3 10.91 -17.10 -11.58
N ARG A 4 10.41 -18.11 -12.29
CA ARG A 4 8.96 -18.31 -12.47
C ARG A 4 8.27 -18.59 -11.14
N VAL A 5 8.93 -19.33 -10.25
CA VAL A 5 8.43 -19.61 -8.89
C VAL A 5 8.36 -18.32 -8.07
N LEU A 6 9.40 -17.47 -8.12
CA LEU A 6 9.40 -16.18 -7.42
C LEU A 6 8.27 -15.25 -7.88
N TYR A 7 8.04 -15.14 -9.19
CA TYR A 7 6.92 -14.33 -9.70
C TYR A 7 5.56 -14.94 -9.33
N ALA A 8 5.41 -16.26 -9.37
CA ALA A 8 4.18 -16.91 -8.95
C ALA A 8 3.88 -16.63 -7.46
N VAL A 9 4.88 -16.79 -6.59
CA VAL A 9 4.77 -16.47 -5.16
C VAL A 9 4.45 -14.99 -4.96
N ALA A 10 5.14 -14.09 -5.66
CA ALA A 10 4.92 -12.66 -5.53
C ALA A 10 3.48 -12.26 -5.94
N TRP A 11 2.98 -12.78 -7.07
CA TRP A 11 1.60 -12.54 -7.50
C TRP A 11 0.56 -13.14 -6.55
N THR A 12 0.84 -14.31 -5.96
CA THR A 12 -0.02 -14.88 -4.91
C THR A 12 -0.06 -13.98 -3.68
N LEU A 13 1.09 -13.46 -3.23
CA LEU A 13 1.16 -12.56 -2.09
C LEU A 13 0.43 -11.23 -2.36
N VAL A 14 0.64 -10.63 -3.53
CA VAL A 14 -0.09 -9.43 -4.02
C VAL A 14 -1.61 -9.66 -3.92
N PHE A 15 -2.08 -10.81 -4.41
CA PHE A 15 -3.50 -11.16 -4.32
C PHE A 15 -3.97 -11.31 -2.87
N CYS A 16 -3.23 -12.05 -2.03
CA CYS A 16 -3.59 -12.27 -0.63
C CYS A 16 -3.66 -10.96 0.17
N PHE A 17 -2.68 -10.06 0.00
CA PHE A 17 -2.68 -8.76 0.68
C PHE A 17 -3.81 -7.87 0.18
N ALA A 18 -4.06 -7.80 -1.14
CA ALA A 18 -5.19 -7.04 -1.68
C ALA A 18 -6.55 -7.56 -1.19
N VAL A 19 -6.74 -8.88 -1.06
CA VAL A 19 -7.96 -9.47 -0.48
C VAL A 19 -8.11 -9.14 1.00
N ALA A 20 -7.02 -9.24 1.78
CA ALA A 20 -7.03 -8.90 3.20
C ALA A 20 -7.39 -7.42 3.41
N GLU A 21 -6.75 -6.53 2.65
CA GLU A 21 -7.01 -5.10 2.67
C GLU A 21 -8.44 -4.76 2.26
N LEU A 22 -8.98 -5.45 1.23
CA LEU A 22 -10.36 -5.26 0.79
C LEU A 22 -11.35 -5.49 1.92
N GLY A 23 -11.17 -6.56 2.71
CA GLY A 23 -12.02 -6.82 3.86
C GLY A 23 -12.03 -5.68 4.87
N LEU A 24 -10.85 -5.13 5.18
CA LEU A 24 -10.72 -4.05 6.17
C LEU A 24 -11.25 -2.71 5.64
N VAL A 25 -10.86 -2.33 4.41
CA VAL A 25 -11.26 -1.07 3.78
C VAL A 25 -12.75 -1.05 3.48
N SER A 26 -13.31 -2.14 2.93
CA SER A 26 -14.75 -2.22 2.68
C SER A 26 -15.57 -2.11 3.96
N GLN A 27 -15.11 -2.72 5.06
CA GLN A 27 -15.76 -2.59 6.35
C GLN A 27 -15.74 -1.15 6.86
N GLN A 28 -14.63 -0.42 6.70
CA GLN A 28 -14.54 1.00 7.07
C GLN A 28 -15.51 1.85 6.24
N LEU A 29 -15.55 1.64 4.93
CA LEU A 29 -16.42 2.40 4.01
C LEU A 29 -17.91 2.09 4.24
N HIS A 30 -18.28 0.82 4.46
CA HIS A 30 -19.66 0.45 4.77
C HIS A 30 -20.12 1.00 6.13
N ARG A 31 -19.22 1.03 7.13
CA ARG A 31 -19.53 1.61 8.44
C ARG A 31 -19.65 3.14 8.37
N GLY A 32 -18.72 3.79 7.69
CA GLY A 32 -18.63 5.25 7.64
C GLY A 32 -19.59 5.90 6.64
N GLY A 33 -20.04 5.17 5.62
CA GLY A 33 -20.87 5.72 4.56
C GLY A 33 -20.18 6.89 3.85
N ASN A 34 -20.99 7.82 3.33
CA ASN A 34 -20.50 8.97 2.58
C ASN A 34 -20.25 10.23 3.42
N ASP A 35 -20.58 10.24 4.71
CA ASP A 35 -20.44 11.45 5.52
C ASP A 35 -19.06 11.54 6.16
N ILE A 36 -18.40 12.70 6.02
CA ILE A 36 -17.04 12.92 6.55
C ILE A 36 -17.01 12.85 8.09
N GLU A 37 -18.14 13.15 8.72
CA GLU A 37 -18.31 13.08 10.18
C GLU A 37 -18.18 11.65 10.73
N ASN A 38 -18.29 10.63 9.89
CA ASN A 38 -18.13 9.24 10.32
C ASN A 38 -16.68 8.75 10.25
N TYR A 39 -15.74 9.63 9.89
CA TYR A 39 -14.32 9.35 9.82
C TYR A 39 -13.55 10.26 10.78
N GLY A 40 -12.38 9.81 11.25
CA GLY A 40 -11.54 10.60 12.17
C GLY A 40 -11.06 11.92 11.54
N ASN A 41 -10.86 11.94 10.20
CA ASN A 41 -10.66 13.15 9.42
C ASN A 41 -10.97 12.93 7.93
N MET A 42 -11.01 14.02 7.16
CA MET A 42 -11.25 14.00 5.71
C MET A 42 -10.16 13.24 4.95
N MET A 43 -8.90 13.37 5.34
CA MET A 43 -7.77 12.70 4.66
C MET A 43 -7.93 11.17 4.72
N PHE A 44 -8.33 10.63 5.87
CA PHE A 44 -8.55 9.21 6.07
C PHE A 44 -9.72 8.68 5.23
N LYS A 45 -10.81 9.44 5.07
CA LYS A 45 -11.89 9.04 4.16
C LYS A 45 -11.39 8.90 2.72
N HIS A 46 -10.64 9.90 2.23
CA HIS A 46 -10.11 9.85 0.87
C HIS A 46 -9.07 8.75 0.66
N ILE A 47 -8.22 8.49 1.66
CA ILE A 47 -7.21 7.44 1.54
C ILE A 47 -7.83 6.04 1.46
N LEU A 48 -8.94 5.79 2.17
CA LEU A 48 -9.70 4.55 2.02
C LEU A 48 -10.22 4.37 0.59
N GLY A 49 -10.65 5.46 -0.06
CA GLY A 49 -11.03 5.43 -1.47
C GLY A 49 -9.87 5.10 -2.41
N ILE A 50 -8.70 5.68 -2.17
CA ILE A 50 -7.47 5.39 -2.94
C ILE A 50 -7.05 3.92 -2.74
N LEU A 51 -7.10 3.41 -1.52
CA LEU A 51 -6.79 2.01 -1.22
C LEU A 51 -7.79 1.07 -1.92
N LEU A 52 -9.09 1.37 -1.89
CA LEU A 52 -10.09 0.60 -2.62
C LEU A 52 -9.81 0.59 -4.14
N PHE A 53 -9.49 1.74 -4.72
CA PHE A 53 -9.09 1.81 -6.13
C PHE A 53 -7.82 0.98 -6.41
N SER A 54 -6.84 1.04 -5.52
CA SER A 54 -5.58 0.29 -5.62
C SER A 54 -5.81 -1.22 -5.58
N ILE A 55 -6.72 -1.68 -4.72
CA ILE A 55 -7.15 -3.08 -4.66
C ILE A 55 -7.77 -3.52 -5.98
N ILE A 56 -8.69 -2.71 -6.54
CA ILE A 56 -9.34 -3.03 -7.82
C ILE A 56 -8.29 -3.10 -8.93
N LEU A 57 -7.37 -2.13 -8.98
CA LEU A 57 -6.26 -2.11 -9.94
C LEU A 57 -5.39 -3.37 -9.82
N VAL A 58 -5.02 -3.76 -8.60
CA VAL A 58 -4.23 -4.97 -8.34
C VAL A 58 -4.98 -6.23 -8.77
N PHE A 59 -6.28 -6.35 -8.51
CA PHE A 59 -7.06 -7.49 -8.99
C PHE A 59 -7.10 -7.58 -10.51
N LEU A 60 -7.28 -6.46 -11.20
CA LEU A 60 -7.19 -6.41 -12.66
C LEU A 60 -5.81 -6.85 -13.15
N MET A 61 -4.74 -6.46 -12.44
CA MET A 61 -3.38 -6.92 -12.74
C MET A 61 -3.19 -8.41 -12.48
N CYS A 62 -3.70 -8.95 -11.36
CA CYS A 62 -3.64 -10.38 -11.05
C CYS A 62 -4.31 -11.24 -12.13
N ILE A 63 -5.38 -10.74 -12.77
CA ILE A 63 -6.02 -11.42 -13.90
C ILE A 63 -5.25 -11.17 -15.20
N GLY A 64 -4.85 -9.91 -15.45
CA GLY A 64 -4.28 -9.45 -16.71
C GLY A 64 -2.81 -9.79 -16.94
N HIS A 65 -2.04 -10.09 -15.90
CA HIS A 65 -0.58 -10.26 -16.01
C HIS A 65 -0.15 -11.42 -16.92
N PHE A 66 -1.02 -12.40 -17.17
CA PHE A 66 -0.77 -13.50 -18.10
C PHE A 66 -0.82 -13.08 -19.57
N TYR A 67 -1.55 -11.99 -19.88
CA TYR A 67 -1.83 -11.55 -21.24
C TYR A 67 -1.08 -10.26 -21.62
N ALA A 68 -0.57 -9.54 -20.63
CA ALA A 68 0.10 -8.28 -20.85
C ALA A 68 1.62 -8.46 -21.07
N PRO A 69 2.24 -7.65 -21.97
CA PRO A 69 3.68 -7.65 -22.13
C PRO A 69 4.36 -7.13 -20.84
N LEU A 70 5.56 -7.65 -20.56
CA LEU A 70 6.29 -7.35 -19.32
C LEU A 70 6.52 -5.84 -19.10
N GLY A 71 6.77 -5.08 -20.16
CA GLY A 71 6.96 -3.62 -20.09
C GLY A 71 5.71 -2.88 -19.61
N LEU A 72 4.54 -3.27 -20.13
CA LEU A 72 3.26 -2.72 -19.69
C LEU A 72 2.96 -3.12 -18.24
N MET A 73 3.25 -4.38 -17.87
CA MET A 73 3.09 -4.81 -16.48
C MET A 73 4.01 -4.06 -15.51
N ALA A 74 5.26 -3.78 -15.90
CA ALA A 74 6.17 -2.99 -15.07
C ALA A 74 5.62 -1.58 -14.81
N PHE A 75 5.02 -0.94 -15.82
CA PHE A 75 4.36 0.36 -15.67
C PHE A 75 3.18 0.30 -14.68
N PHE A 76 2.30 -0.70 -14.81
CA PHE A 76 1.18 -0.86 -13.89
C PHE A 76 1.62 -1.22 -12.47
N VAL A 77 2.64 -2.07 -12.31
CA VAL A 77 3.23 -2.38 -10.99
C VAL A 77 3.80 -1.13 -10.33
N LEU A 78 4.51 -0.27 -11.07
CA LEU A 78 4.99 1.01 -10.55
C LEU A 78 3.83 1.92 -10.12
N SER A 79 2.80 2.01 -10.97
CA SER A 79 1.62 2.85 -10.70
C SER A 79 0.88 2.38 -9.46
N ALA A 80 0.67 1.07 -9.34
CA ALA A 80 0.11 0.44 -8.15
C ALA A 80 0.98 0.71 -6.91
N ALA A 81 2.32 0.54 -7.02
CA ALA A 81 3.23 0.83 -5.93
C ALA A 81 3.09 2.28 -5.44
N VAL A 82 2.98 3.26 -6.35
CA VAL A 82 2.75 4.65 -5.96
C VAL A 82 1.44 4.81 -5.18
N PHE A 83 0.34 4.23 -5.66
CA PHE A 83 -0.94 4.34 -4.95
C PHE A 83 -0.94 3.66 -3.58
N TRP A 84 -0.37 2.46 -3.46
CA TRP A 84 -0.21 1.76 -2.19
C TRP A 84 0.71 2.50 -1.22
N GLY A 85 1.82 3.07 -1.72
CA GLY A 85 2.74 3.88 -0.93
C GLY A 85 2.11 5.17 -0.42
N VAL A 86 1.36 5.88 -1.27
CA VAL A 86 0.56 7.05 -0.85
C VAL A 86 -0.50 6.63 0.16
N GLY A 87 -1.20 5.52 -0.09
CA GLY A 87 -2.14 4.87 0.82
C GLY A 87 -1.58 4.69 2.23
N ALA A 88 -0.43 4.01 2.31
CA ALA A 88 0.26 3.71 3.54
C ALA A 88 0.79 4.96 4.25
N GLY A 89 1.44 5.86 3.51
CA GLY A 89 2.04 7.09 4.04
C GLY A 89 1.01 8.07 4.59
N VAL A 90 -0.06 8.34 3.83
CA VAL A 90 -1.13 9.24 4.29
C VAL A 90 -1.89 8.63 5.46
N THR A 91 -2.14 7.32 5.47
CA THR A 91 -2.76 6.66 6.64
C THR A 91 -1.90 6.81 7.89
N PHE A 92 -0.59 6.57 7.76
CA PHE A 92 0.38 6.74 8.86
C PHE A 92 0.46 8.18 9.39
N GLN A 93 0.35 9.18 8.50
CA GLN A 93 0.41 10.59 8.87
C GLN A 93 -0.92 11.11 9.43
N SER A 94 -2.04 10.69 8.85
CA SER A 94 -3.38 11.19 9.20
C SER A 94 -3.97 10.52 10.44
N CYS A 95 -3.49 9.33 10.79
CA CYS A 95 -3.95 8.56 11.95
C CYS A 95 -2.82 8.47 12.99
N PRO A 96 -3.08 8.80 14.27
CA PRO A 96 -2.06 8.75 15.32
C PRO A 96 -1.88 7.32 15.90
N TYR A 97 -2.70 6.36 15.46
CA TYR A 97 -2.64 4.98 15.92
C TYR A 97 -1.37 4.26 15.48
N ARG A 98 -0.80 3.48 16.40
CA ARG A 98 0.39 2.66 16.24
C ARG A 98 0.16 1.33 16.95
N VAL A 99 0.88 0.28 16.56
CA VAL A 99 0.72 -1.07 17.14
C VAL A 99 0.76 -1.05 18.67
N PHE A 100 1.63 -0.22 19.26
CA PHE A 100 1.86 -0.17 20.70
C PHE A 100 0.86 0.67 21.49
N ASN A 101 0.01 1.49 20.85
CA ASN A 101 -0.92 2.39 21.55
C ASN A 101 -2.40 2.00 21.39
N CYS A 102 -2.69 0.88 20.70
CA CYS A 102 -4.07 0.37 20.58
C CYS A 102 -4.61 -0.31 21.85
N GLY A 103 -3.77 -0.50 22.87
CA GLY A 103 -4.15 -1.04 24.18
C GLY A 103 -4.12 -0.01 25.31
N ASP A 104 -3.88 1.26 25.00
CA ASP A 104 -3.83 2.32 26.01
C ASP A 104 -5.18 2.43 26.73
N SER A 105 -5.13 2.52 28.06
CA SER A 105 -6.34 2.57 28.89
C SER A 105 -7.06 3.93 28.84
N ASP A 106 -6.40 4.98 28.33
CA ASP A 106 -7.01 6.31 28.19
C ASP A 106 -6.59 7.02 26.88
N PRO A 107 -7.37 6.86 25.79
CA PRO A 107 -7.10 7.54 24.53
C PRO A 107 -7.32 9.06 24.58
N GLN A 108 -8.02 9.58 25.60
CA GLN A 108 -8.21 11.03 25.78
C GLN A 108 -6.92 11.70 26.25
N ILE A 109 -6.02 10.96 26.90
CA ILE A 109 -4.68 11.45 27.26
C ILE A 109 -3.73 11.33 26.07
N THR A 110 -3.68 10.16 25.41
CA THR A 110 -2.72 9.90 24.32
C THR A 110 -3.03 10.70 23.05
N PHE A 111 -4.30 10.96 22.74
CA PHE A 111 -4.74 11.62 21.50
C PHE A 111 -5.56 12.90 21.75
N ALA A 112 -5.32 13.55 22.90
CA ALA A 112 -6.04 14.74 23.35
C ALA A 112 -6.24 15.77 22.22
N GLY A 113 -7.47 16.28 22.09
CA GLY A 113 -7.81 17.31 21.11
C GLY A 113 -7.99 16.80 19.67
N THR A 114 -7.94 15.49 19.44
CA THR A 114 -8.24 14.89 18.13
C THR A 114 -9.52 14.07 18.18
N ARG A 115 -10.22 13.98 17.05
CA ARG A 115 -11.38 13.08 16.91
C ARG A 115 -11.01 11.62 17.15
N TRP A 116 -9.74 11.26 16.93
CA TRP A 116 -9.22 9.92 17.19
C TRP A 116 -9.25 9.52 18.67
N ALA A 117 -9.37 10.47 19.61
CA ALA A 117 -9.58 10.16 21.02
C ALA A 117 -11.00 9.66 21.33
N GLU A 118 -11.98 9.88 20.45
CA GLU A 118 -13.36 9.44 20.67
C GLU A 118 -13.43 7.90 20.59
N GLU A 119 -14.14 7.27 21.53
CA GLU A 119 -14.24 5.81 21.68
C GLU A 119 -14.67 5.10 20.38
N ARG A 120 -15.56 5.73 19.60
CA ARG A 120 -16.04 5.21 18.31
C ARG A 120 -14.91 5.00 17.28
N PHE A 121 -13.83 5.77 17.36
CA PHE A 121 -12.67 5.63 16.50
C PHE A 121 -11.56 4.83 17.17
N PHE A 122 -11.37 4.97 18.48
CA PHE A 122 -10.34 4.24 19.21
C PHE A 122 -10.56 2.72 19.19
N SER A 123 -11.81 2.28 19.27
CA SER A 123 -12.21 0.87 19.07
C SER A 123 -11.78 0.28 17.71
N GLN A 124 -11.32 1.10 16.77
CA GLN A 124 -10.86 0.71 15.44
C GLN A 124 -9.34 0.76 15.28
N CYS A 125 -8.59 1.08 16.34
CA CYS A 125 -7.15 1.27 16.30
C CYS A 125 -6.42 0.08 15.65
N SER A 126 -6.69 -1.13 16.13
CA SER A 126 -6.05 -2.35 15.60
C SER A 126 -6.31 -2.56 14.10
N ARG A 127 -7.51 -2.20 13.64
CA ARG A 127 -7.90 -2.32 12.24
C ARG A 127 -7.20 -1.29 11.36
N ILE A 128 -7.13 -0.03 11.81
CA ILE A 128 -6.45 1.04 11.06
C ILE A 128 -4.95 0.74 10.97
N VAL A 129 -4.36 0.25 12.05
CA VAL A 129 -2.96 -0.20 12.05
C VAL A 129 -2.76 -1.40 11.12
N ALA A 130 -3.71 -2.33 11.07
CA ALA A 130 -3.66 -3.45 10.13
C ALA A 130 -3.72 -2.99 8.66
N ILE A 131 -4.63 -2.08 8.31
CA ILE A 131 -4.71 -1.42 6.98
C ILE A 131 -3.35 -0.79 6.65
N GLN A 132 -2.80 0.00 7.57
CA GLN A 132 -1.52 0.65 7.35
C GLN A 132 -0.37 -0.36 7.12
N GLY A 133 -0.33 -1.44 7.90
CA GLY A 133 0.71 -2.47 7.79
C GLY A 133 0.63 -3.24 6.48
N LEU A 134 -0.58 -3.65 6.08
CA LEU A 134 -0.83 -4.32 4.80
C LEU A 134 -0.51 -3.40 3.62
N ALA A 135 -0.89 -2.12 3.68
CA ALA A 135 -0.55 -1.17 2.63
C ALA A 135 0.97 -0.97 2.46
N TRP A 136 1.73 -0.91 3.56
CA TRP A 136 3.21 -0.87 3.50
C TRP A 136 3.82 -2.16 2.95
N ALA A 137 3.27 -3.32 3.34
CA ALA A 137 3.73 -4.62 2.86
C ALA A 137 3.51 -4.77 1.35
N GLU A 138 2.32 -4.40 0.86
CA GLU A 138 1.96 -4.43 -0.55
C GLU A 138 2.81 -3.44 -1.37
N TRP A 139 3.03 -2.23 -0.85
CA TRP A 139 3.97 -1.28 -1.45
C TRP A 139 5.37 -1.90 -1.62
N GLY A 140 5.93 -2.47 -0.54
CA GLY A 140 7.26 -3.06 -0.57
C GLY A 140 7.36 -4.22 -1.57
N LEU A 141 6.33 -5.07 -1.60
CA LEU A 141 6.24 -6.18 -2.55
C LEU A 141 6.20 -5.70 -4.00
N LEU A 142 5.35 -4.71 -4.31
CA LEU A 142 5.24 -4.14 -5.66
C LEU A 142 6.52 -3.44 -6.10
N VAL A 143 7.22 -2.73 -5.19
CA VAL A 143 8.53 -2.13 -5.48
C VAL A 143 9.58 -3.20 -5.81
N MET A 144 9.65 -4.27 -5.02
CA MET A 144 10.56 -5.39 -5.31
C MET A 144 10.24 -6.06 -6.65
N MET A 145 8.95 -6.28 -6.93
CA MET A 145 8.50 -6.82 -8.22
C MET A 145 8.88 -5.89 -9.38
N PHE A 146 8.69 -4.58 -9.23
CA PHE A 146 9.06 -3.60 -10.24
C PHE A 146 10.55 -3.70 -10.59
N PHE A 147 11.45 -3.66 -9.60
CA PHE A 147 12.89 -3.81 -9.85
C PHE A 147 13.23 -5.16 -10.47
N GLY A 148 12.56 -6.24 -10.05
CA GLY A 148 12.68 -7.55 -10.69
C GLY A 148 12.29 -7.53 -12.18
N MET A 149 11.23 -6.80 -12.54
CA MET A 149 10.76 -6.69 -13.93
C MET A 149 11.70 -5.81 -14.77
N ILE A 150 12.17 -4.68 -14.23
CA ILE A 150 13.19 -3.83 -14.87
C ILE A 150 14.48 -4.64 -15.10
N GLY A 151 14.89 -5.45 -14.12
CA GLY A 151 15.97 -6.45 -14.21
C GLY A 151 15.88 -7.38 -15.42
N HIS A 152 14.65 -7.69 -15.85
CA HIS A 152 14.40 -8.56 -17.00
C HIS A 152 14.23 -7.82 -18.31
N LEU A 153 13.71 -6.59 -18.26
CA LEU A 153 13.49 -5.76 -19.43
C LEU A 153 14.80 -5.18 -19.97
N PHE A 154 15.71 -4.80 -19.07
CA PHE A 154 16.95 -4.16 -19.44
C PHE A 154 18.15 -5.07 -19.20
N LYS A 155 19.05 -5.08 -20.18
CA LYS A 155 20.39 -5.63 -20.00
C LYS A 155 21.26 -4.54 -19.38
N PHE A 156 21.54 -4.66 -18.08
CA PHE A 156 22.47 -3.77 -17.41
C PHE A 156 23.90 -4.06 -17.87
N VAL A 157 24.53 -3.08 -18.53
CA VAL A 157 25.93 -3.13 -18.95
C VAL A 157 26.65 -1.98 -18.26
N VAL A 158 27.64 -2.31 -17.42
CA VAL A 158 28.49 -1.29 -16.78
C VAL A 158 29.30 -0.61 -17.87
N ARG A 159 29.15 0.71 -18.02
CA ARG A 159 29.98 1.49 -18.92
C ARG A 159 31.34 1.78 -18.26
N PRO A 160 32.47 1.37 -18.87
CA PRO A 160 33.78 1.71 -18.35
C PRO A 160 33.98 3.23 -18.37
N GLY A 161 34.62 3.76 -17.33
CA GLY A 161 35.03 5.17 -17.28
C GLY A 161 33.91 6.19 -17.08
N THR A 162 32.67 5.82 -16.75
CA THR A 162 31.61 6.80 -16.46
C THR A 162 31.40 7.02 -14.96
N THR A 163 31.43 8.29 -14.53
CA THR A 163 31.01 8.72 -13.19
C THR A 163 29.74 9.57 -13.26
N PHE A 164 29.16 9.89 -12.10
CA PHE A 164 28.03 10.81 -11.99
C PHE A 164 28.31 12.19 -12.64
N TYR A 165 29.58 12.57 -12.76
CA TYR A 165 30.04 13.87 -13.28
C TYR A 165 30.61 13.81 -14.70
N GLY A 166 30.52 12.66 -15.38
CA GLY A 166 31.05 12.47 -16.73
C GLY A 166 32.19 11.46 -16.81
N PRO A 167 32.87 11.37 -17.97
CA PRO A 167 33.93 10.39 -18.17
C PRO A 167 35.15 10.67 -17.29
N MET A 168 35.70 9.63 -16.67
CA MET A 168 37.05 9.66 -16.10
C MET A 168 38.03 9.65 -17.27
N VAL A 169 38.68 10.79 -17.49
CA VAL A 169 39.78 10.94 -18.46
C VAL A 169 40.95 10.06 -18.03
#